data_AF-A0A0G2G2G5-F1
#
_entry.id   AF-A0A0G2G2G5-F1
#
_cell.length_a   1.000
_cell.length_b   1.000
_cell.length_c   1.000
_cell.angle_alpha   90.00
_cell.angle_beta   90.00
_cell.angle_gamma   90.00
#
_symmetry.space_group_name_H-M   'P 1'
#
loop_
_entity.id
_entity.type
_entity.pdbx_description
1 polymer ?
#
loop_
_entity_poly.entity_id
_entity_poly.type
_entity_poly.pdbx_seq_one_letter_code
_entity_poly.pdbx_strand_id
1 'polypeptide(L)'
;MMSPPIVDNVANFNFSTLYQVLHDVIAELYGQNLGCEESPLDITETITKIFQLERSLRSWELTLPPQVNLIDTENIQLEGYTDPVLQRFRIILTLRKLNLDILLHRPMLIRAMEPYGNSEETRIPGVSPAMLKMQANALQTCVQSAESIISIIHAISTAESEKRQLLGAWWFSLYYG
;
A
#
# COMPACT_ATOMS: atom_id res chain seq x y z
N MET A 1 -21.39 0.43 -22.64
CA MET A 1 -22.11 1.28 -21.67
C MET A 1 -21.11 2.33 -21.22
N MET A 2 -21.33 3.60 -21.56
CA MET A 2 -20.40 4.71 -21.24
C MET A 2 -20.53 5.04 -19.76
N SER A 3 -19.43 4.97 -19.01
CA SER A 3 -19.39 5.48 -17.64
C SER A 3 -19.67 6.99 -17.61
N PRO A 4 -20.38 7.51 -16.60
CA PRO A 4 -20.66 8.94 -16.53
C PRO A 4 -19.37 9.73 -16.31
N PRO A 5 -19.16 10.86 -17.02
CA PRO A 5 -17.89 11.59 -17.08
C PRO A 5 -17.40 12.14 -15.72
N ILE A 6 -18.28 12.21 -14.72
CA ILE A 6 -17.94 12.63 -13.35
C ILE A 6 -17.16 11.54 -12.63
N VAL A 7 -17.53 10.26 -12.83
CA VAL A 7 -16.85 9.12 -12.19
C VAL A 7 -15.43 8.99 -12.74
N ASP A 8 -15.26 9.18 -14.05
CA ASP A 8 -13.93 9.09 -14.69
C ASP A 8 -12.99 10.22 -14.27
N ASN A 9 -13.48 11.46 -14.13
CA ASN A 9 -12.65 12.59 -13.68
C ASN A 9 -12.22 12.46 -12.22
N VAL A 10 -13.13 12.02 -11.34
CA VAL A 10 -12.85 11.78 -9.92
C VAL A 10 -11.89 10.59 -9.75
N ALA A 11 -12.11 9.53 -10.52
CA ALA A 11 -11.23 8.36 -10.56
C ALA A 11 -9.79 8.73 -10.94
N ASN A 12 -9.63 9.51 -12.02
CA ASN A 12 -8.33 9.93 -12.51
C ASN A 12 -7.59 10.85 -11.52
N PHE A 13 -8.31 11.78 -10.89
CA PHE A 13 -7.73 12.65 -9.87
C PHE A 13 -7.21 11.86 -8.66
N ASN A 14 -8.01 10.91 -8.15
CA ASN A 14 -7.64 10.10 -6.98
C ASN A 14 -6.46 9.16 -7.26
N PHE A 15 -6.36 8.61 -8.48
CA PHE A 15 -5.16 7.88 -8.87
C PHE A 15 -3.95 8.82 -8.93
N SER A 16 -4.07 9.97 -9.60
CA SER A 16 -2.96 10.91 -9.74
C SER A 16 -2.38 11.34 -8.40
N THR A 17 -3.23 11.58 -7.39
CA THR A 17 -2.76 11.96 -6.05
C THR A 17 -2.18 10.78 -5.27
N LEU A 18 -2.68 9.55 -5.46
CA LEU A 18 -2.04 8.36 -4.90
C LEU A 18 -0.65 8.11 -5.51
N TYR A 19 -0.51 8.34 -6.82
CA TYR A 19 0.77 8.23 -7.52
C TYR A 19 1.78 9.28 -7.06
N GLN A 20 1.34 10.46 -6.63
CA GLN A 20 2.22 11.43 -6.00
C GLN A 20 2.78 10.89 -4.68
N VAL A 21 1.94 10.30 -3.83
CA VAL A 21 2.42 9.66 -2.59
C VAL A 21 3.37 8.50 -2.90
N LEU A 22 3.07 7.67 -3.91
CA LEU A 22 3.99 6.61 -4.36
C LEU A 22 5.33 7.16 -4.83
N HIS A 23 5.30 8.22 -5.65
CA HIS A 23 6.51 8.89 -6.11
C HIS A 23 7.35 9.38 -4.92
N ASP A 24 6.72 10.01 -3.93
CA ASP A 24 7.40 10.51 -2.74
C ASP A 24 7.99 9.36 -1.91
N VAL A 25 7.28 8.22 -1.78
CA VAL A 25 7.81 7.01 -1.15
C VAL A 25 9.08 6.52 -1.86
N ILE A 26 9.06 6.44 -3.19
CA ILE A 26 10.21 6.00 -3.99
C ILE A 26 11.37 7.00 -3.89
N ALA A 27 11.07 8.30 -3.90
CA ALA A 27 12.07 9.35 -3.78
C ALA A 27 12.77 9.31 -2.42
N GLU A 28 11.99 9.26 -1.34
CA GLU A 28 12.47 9.49 0.03
C GLU A 28 13.05 8.24 0.70
N LEU A 29 12.54 7.05 0.37
CA LEU A 29 12.93 5.79 1.02
C LEU A 29 13.78 4.87 0.14
N TYR A 30 13.82 5.11 -1.17
CA TYR A 30 14.49 4.23 -2.13
C TYR A 30 15.49 4.95 -3.04
N GLY A 31 15.79 6.23 -2.78
CA GLY A 31 16.75 6.99 -3.58
C GLY A 31 16.41 7.03 -5.07
N GLN A 32 15.11 7.18 -5.38
CA GLN A 32 14.60 7.10 -6.75
C GLN A 32 14.85 5.74 -7.45
N ASN A 33 15.13 4.68 -6.68
CA ASN A 33 15.62 3.38 -7.17
C ASN A 33 16.89 3.46 -8.03
N LEU A 34 17.68 4.54 -7.92
CA LEU A 34 18.87 4.73 -8.75
C LEU A 34 20.05 3.87 -8.29
N GLY A 35 19.97 3.28 -7.09
CA GLY A 35 21.06 2.46 -6.53
C GLY A 35 22.33 3.26 -6.25
N CYS A 36 22.26 4.60 -6.28
CA CYS A 36 23.39 5.51 -6.09
C CYS A 36 23.58 5.97 -4.64
N GLU A 37 22.73 5.52 -3.70
CA GLU A 37 22.88 5.89 -2.29
C GLU A 37 24.05 5.10 -1.68
N GLU A 38 25.12 5.82 -1.33
CA GLU A 38 26.37 5.25 -0.80
C GLU A 38 26.25 4.73 0.63
N SER A 39 25.15 5.05 1.34
CA SER A 39 24.86 4.55 2.68
C SER A 39 23.35 4.45 2.94
N PRO A 40 22.84 3.34 3.52
CA PRO A 40 21.44 3.25 3.92
C PRO A 40 21.11 4.34 4.95
N LEU A 41 19.89 4.89 4.90
CA LEU A 41 19.37 5.91 5.83
C LEU A 41 19.65 5.53 7.30
N ASP A 42 19.70 6.50 8.22
CA ASP A 42 19.66 6.15 9.64
C ASP A 42 18.27 5.58 10.02
N ILE A 43 18.18 4.75 11.05
CA ILE A 43 16.90 4.21 11.52
C ILE A 43 15.93 5.33 11.98
N THR A 44 16.45 6.38 12.62
CA THR A 44 15.65 7.52 13.08
C THR A 44 15.11 8.33 11.91
N GLU A 45 15.95 8.52 10.89
CA GLU A 45 15.58 9.19 9.66
C GLU A 45 14.54 8.37 8.89
N THR A 46 14.74 7.06 8.77
CA THR A 46 13.80 6.15 8.11
C THR A 46 12.43 6.19 8.80
N ILE A 47 12.41 6.13 10.13
CA ILE A 47 11.18 6.23 10.93
C ILE A 47 10.46 7.57 10.69
N THR A 48 11.22 8.67 10.69
CA THR A 48 10.67 10.02 10.50
C THR A 48 10.02 10.15 9.11
N LYS A 49 10.72 9.68 8.07
CA LYS A 49 10.20 9.67 6.69
C LYS A 49 8.95 8.81 6.56
N ILE A 50 8.96 7.60 7.13
CA ILE A 50 7.78 6.72 7.14
C ILE A 50 6.58 7.44 7.75
N PHE A 51 6.73 8.06 8.92
CA PHE A 51 5.62 8.75 9.58
C PHE A 51 5.05 9.92 8.77
N GLN A 52 5.92 10.68 8.09
CA GLN A 52 5.48 11.77 7.21
C GLN A 52 4.68 11.26 6.01
N LEU A 53 5.18 10.20 5.37
CA LEU A 53 4.55 9.57 4.22
C LEU A 53 3.23 8.85 4.60
N GLU A 54 3.17 8.19 5.76
CA GLU A 54 1.94 7.64 6.34
C GLU A 54 0.87 8.72 6.50
N ARG A 55 1.27 9.91 6.98
CA ARG A 55 0.37 11.05 7.13
C ARG A 55 -0.14 11.54 5.78
N SER A 56 0.72 11.64 4.77
CA SER A 56 0.32 11.99 3.40
C SER A 56 -0.66 10.98 2.82
N LEU A 57 -0.39 9.68 3.01
CA LEU A 57 -1.28 8.60 2.55
C LEU A 57 -2.63 8.64 3.24
N ARG A 58 -2.67 8.85 4.56
CA ARG A 58 -3.93 9.02 5.30
C ARG A 58 -4.68 10.28 4.87
N SER A 59 -3.97 11.38 4.63
CA SER A 59 -4.59 12.60 4.12
C SER A 59 -5.24 12.36 2.76
N TRP A 60 -4.57 11.62 1.88
CA TRP A 60 -5.13 11.21 0.60
C TRP A 60 -6.39 10.35 0.79
N GLU A 61 -6.37 9.36 1.69
CA GLU A 61 -7.52 8.49 1.95
C GLU A 61 -8.75 9.29 2.40
N LEU A 62 -8.56 10.33 3.24
CA LEU A 62 -9.62 11.23 3.68
C LEU A 62 -10.19 12.12 2.57
N THR A 63 -9.49 12.30 1.45
CA THR A 63 -10.01 13.04 0.29
C THR A 63 -10.89 12.20 -0.62
N LEU A 64 -10.99 10.89 -0.38
CA LEU A 64 -11.77 9.99 -1.22
C LEU A 64 -13.29 10.26 -1.08
N PRO A 65 -13.99 10.49 -2.19
CA PRO A 65 -15.45 10.56 -2.18
C PRO A 65 -16.08 9.23 -1.72
N PRO A 66 -17.26 9.26 -1.08
CA PRO A 66 -17.94 8.06 -0.57
C PRO A 66 -18.17 6.96 -1.62
N GLN A 67 -18.36 7.35 -2.89
CA GLN A 67 -18.64 6.42 -4.00
C GLN A 67 -17.41 5.59 -4.40
N VAL A 68 -16.19 6.10 -4.14
CA VAL A 68 -14.92 5.48 -4.52
C VAL A 68 -14.06 5.13 -3.31
N ASN A 69 -14.68 5.05 -2.13
CA ASN A 69 -13.99 4.71 -0.90
C ASN A 69 -13.38 3.30 -0.99
N LEU A 70 -12.36 3.05 -0.18
CA LEU A 70 -11.69 1.75 -0.11
C LEU A 70 -12.69 0.64 0.27
N ILE A 71 -12.39 -0.59 -0.13
CA ILE A 71 -13.22 -1.75 0.17
C ILE A 71 -12.88 -2.26 1.56
N ASP A 72 -13.91 -2.68 2.31
CA ASP A 72 -13.73 -3.45 3.53
C ASP A 72 -13.14 -4.82 3.19
N THR A 73 -11.89 -5.03 3.61
CA THR A 73 -11.14 -6.26 3.30
C THR A 73 -11.54 -7.44 4.19
N GLU A 74 -12.20 -7.18 5.32
CA GLU A 74 -12.71 -8.23 6.22
C GLU A 74 -14.04 -8.79 5.71
N ASN A 75 -14.87 -7.93 5.10
CA ASN A 75 -16.18 -8.30 4.57
C ASN A 75 -16.32 -7.93 3.09
N ILE A 76 -15.57 -8.62 2.24
CA ILE A 76 -15.57 -8.38 0.79
C ILE A 76 -16.92 -8.83 0.20
N GLN A 77 -17.83 -7.88 0.08
CA GLN A 77 -19.09 -8.08 -0.64
C GLN A 77 -18.84 -7.84 -2.13
N LEU A 78 -19.01 -8.87 -2.94
CA LEU A 78 -18.98 -8.78 -4.41
C LEU A 78 -20.40 -8.75 -5.01
N GLU A 79 -21.42 -8.69 -4.16
CA GLU A 79 -22.84 -8.76 -4.51
C GLU A 79 -23.53 -7.42 -4.22
N GLY A 80 -24.53 -7.06 -5.04
CA GLY A 80 -25.36 -5.87 -4.82
C GLY A 80 -24.84 -4.56 -5.42
N TYR A 81 -23.70 -4.56 -6.11
CA TYR A 81 -23.19 -3.35 -6.79
C TYR A 81 -23.87 -3.14 -8.14
N THR A 82 -24.48 -1.96 -8.31
CA THR A 82 -25.18 -1.57 -9.53
C THR A 82 -24.23 -1.23 -10.69
N ASP A 83 -22.98 -0.85 -10.39
CA ASP A 83 -21.97 -0.46 -11.39
C ASP A 83 -20.68 -1.31 -11.27
N PRO A 84 -20.43 -2.23 -12.23
CA PRO A 84 -19.24 -3.07 -12.22
C PRO A 84 -17.94 -2.29 -12.47
N VAL A 85 -17.99 -1.14 -13.15
CA VAL A 85 -16.81 -0.30 -13.42
C VAL A 85 -16.36 0.37 -12.12
N LEU A 86 -17.30 0.96 -11.39
CA LEU A 86 -17.03 1.57 -10.08
C LEU A 86 -16.48 0.53 -9.10
N GLN A 87 -17.03 -0.68 -9.08
CA GLN A 87 -16.54 -1.74 -8.20
C GLN A 87 -15.12 -2.16 -8.54
N ARG A 88 -14.81 -2.33 -9.83
CA ARG A 88 -13.44 -2.59 -10.29
C ARG A 88 -12.48 -1.47 -9.89
N PHE A 89 -12.92 -0.20 -10.02
CA PHE A 89 -12.12 0.95 -9.61
C PHE A 89 -11.76 0.89 -8.12
N ARG A 90 -12.75 0.66 -7.24
CA ARG A 90 -12.54 0.53 -5.79
C ARG A 90 -11.59 -0.61 -5.44
N ILE A 91 -11.71 -1.75 -6.12
CA ILE A 91 -10.80 -2.90 -5.95
C ILE A 91 -9.36 -2.49 -6.29
N ILE A 92 -9.14 -1.90 -7.47
CA ILE A 92 -7.80 -1.49 -7.91
C ILE A 92 -7.22 -0.44 -6.97
N LEU A 93 -8.02 0.55 -6.57
CA LEU A 93 -7.59 1.60 -5.66
C LEU A 93 -7.15 1.03 -4.29
N THR A 94 -7.95 0.11 -3.74
CA THR A 94 -7.66 -0.57 -2.47
C THR A 94 -6.38 -1.40 -2.59
N LEU A 95 -6.23 -2.18 -3.66
CA LEU A 95 -5.01 -2.97 -3.88
C LEU A 95 -3.77 -2.07 -4.03
N ARG A 96 -3.86 -0.95 -4.74
CA ARG A 96 -2.74 0.00 -4.89
C ARG A 96 -2.36 0.62 -3.55
N LYS A 97 -3.34 1.02 -2.74
CA LYS A 97 -3.10 1.52 -1.38
C LYS A 97 -2.39 0.47 -0.51
N LEU A 98 -2.88 -0.77 -0.49
CA LEU A 98 -2.27 -1.86 0.29
C LEU A 98 -0.84 -2.18 -0.15
N ASN A 99 -0.56 -2.16 -1.46
CA ASN A 99 0.81 -2.31 -1.95
C ASN A 99 1.70 -1.13 -1.53
N LEU A 100 1.16 0.08 -1.51
CA LEU A 100 1.89 1.25 -1.05
C LEU A 100 2.20 1.18 0.45
N ASP A 101 1.28 0.66 1.29
CA ASP A 101 1.55 0.40 2.70
C ASP A 101 2.72 -0.58 2.87
N ILE A 102 2.73 -1.70 2.13
CA ILE A 102 3.84 -2.66 2.15
C ILE A 102 5.15 -1.99 1.73
N LEU A 103 5.12 -1.23 0.65
CA LEU A 103 6.30 -0.54 0.12
C LEU A 103 6.84 0.51 1.11
N LEU A 104 5.95 1.27 1.75
CA LEU A 104 6.30 2.28 2.75
C LEU A 104 6.99 1.66 3.97
N HIS A 105 6.55 0.48 4.41
CA HIS A 105 7.07 -0.18 5.62
C HIS A 105 8.20 -1.18 5.35
N ARG A 106 8.43 -1.58 4.10
CA ARG A 106 9.48 -2.54 3.71
C ARG A 106 10.90 -2.18 4.20
N PRO A 107 11.35 -0.91 4.28
CA PRO A 107 12.65 -0.60 4.86
C PRO A 107 12.81 -1.08 6.32
N MET A 108 11.73 -1.05 7.11
CA MET A 108 11.74 -1.58 8.48
C MET A 108 11.79 -3.11 8.52
N LEU A 109 11.12 -3.77 7.56
CA LEU A 109 11.16 -5.22 7.39
C LEU A 109 12.57 -5.71 7.04
N ILE A 110 13.23 -5.06 6.08
CA ILE A 110 14.59 -5.43 5.65
C ILE A 110 15.54 -5.34 6.84
N ARG A 111 15.51 -4.23 7.61
CA ARG A 111 16.32 -4.07 8.82
C ARG A 111 16.04 -5.11 9.89
N ALA A 112 14.78 -5.55 10.03
CA ALA A 112 14.43 -6.59 11.00
C ALA A 112 14.99 -7.97 10.61
N MET A 113 15.26 -8.19 9.32
CA MET A 113 15.78 -9.43 8.75
C MET A 113 17.29 -9.41 8.52
N GLU A 114 17.96 -8.26 8.66
CA GLU A 114 19.42 -8.19 8.59
C GLU A 114 20.02 -9.15 9.63
N PRO A 115 20.96 -10.04 9.24
CA PRO A 115 21.54 -10.97 10.17
C PRO A 115 22.16 -10.18 11.31
N TYR A 116 21.62 -10.34 12.52
CA TYR A 116 22.26 -9.87 13.74
C TYR A 116 23.66 -10.48 13.74
N GLY A 117 24.68 -9.69 13.37
CA GLY A 117 26.05 -10.14 13.32
C GLY A 117 26.41 -10.72 14.69
N ASN A 118 26.66 -12.03 14.73
CA ASN A 118 27.16 -12.82 15.86
C ASN A 118 27.54 -12.00 17.09
N SER A 119 26.68 -11.91 18.10
CA SER A 119 27.10 -11.59 19.48
C SER A 119 25.90 -11.63 20.43
N GLU A 120 26.00 -12.50 21.44
CA GLU A 120 25.05 -12.66 22.54
C GLU A 120 24.88 -11.40 23.45
N GLU A 121 25.29 -10.20 23.04
CA GLU A 121 25.25 -9.02 23.93
C GLU A 121 24.91 -7.68 23.25
N THR A 122 24.61 -7.64 21.96
CA THR A 122 24.53 -6.34 21.26
C THR A 122 23.11 -5.78 21.28
N ARG A 123 22.74 -5.11 22.38
CA ARG A 123 21.82 -3.96 22.25
C ARG A 123 22.47 -3.02 21.24
N ILE A 124 21.89 -2.90 20.03
CA ILE A 124 22.36 -1.96 19.02
C ILE A 124 22.44 -0.58 19.71
N PRO A 125 23.63 0.01 19.90
CA PRO A 125 23.75 1.29 20.59
C PRO A 125 22.91 2.33 19.84
N GLY A 126 21.93 2.93 20.52
CA GLY A 126 21.04 3.94 19.93
C GLY A 126 19.63 3.48 19.54
N VAL A 127 19.30 2.17 19.58
CA VAL A 127 17.92 1.72 19.33
C VAL A 127 17.10 1.78 20.61
N SER A 128 16.13 2.71 20.65
CA SER A 128 15.22 2.84 21.78
C SER A 128 14.09 1.79 21.75
N PRO A 129 13.48 1.46 22.91
CA PRO A 129 12.29 0.60 22.95
C PRO A 129 11.13 1.12 22.07
N ALA A 130 11.03 2.46 21.93
CA ALA A 130 10.04 3.08 21.05
C ALA A 130 10.30 2.72 19.57
N MET A 131 11.56 2.72 19.14
CA MET A 131 11.93 2.36 17.76
C MET A 131 11.64 0.89 17.46
N LEU A 132 11.90 -0.02 18.42
CA LEU A 132 11.52 -1.43 18.29
C LEU A 132 10.01 -1.60 18.16
N LYS A 133 9.22 -0.84 18.93
CA LYS A 133 7.76 -0.84 18.80
C LYS A 133 7.31 -0.34 17.43
N MET A 134 7.95 0.70 16.90
CA MET A 134 7.64 1.22 15.56
C MET A 134 8.00 0.21 14.47
N GLN A 135 9.12 -0.49 14.61
CA GLN A 135 9.50 -1.57 13.70
C GLN A 135 8.49 -2.72 13.75
N ALA A 136 8.05 -3.13 14.94
CA ALA A 136 7.02 -4.15 15.10
C ALA A 136 5.68 -3.73 14.48
N ASN A 137 5.28 -2.46 14.66
CA ASN A 137 4.07 -1.93 14.02
C ASN A 137 4.18 -1.94 12.48
N ALA A 138 5.33 -1.53 11.93
CA ALA A 138 5.57 -1.55 10.49
C ALA A 138 5.47 -2.98 9.92
N LEU A 139 6.02 -3.96 10.64
CA LEU A 139 5.90 -5.37 10.28
C LEU A 139 4.44 -5.83 10.29
N GLN A 140 3.70 -5.47 11.34
CA GLN A 140 2.28 -5.81 11.44
C GLN A 140 1.48 -5.20 10.28
N THR A 141 1.76 -3.94 9.91
CA THR A 141 1.10 -3.30 8.76
C THR A 141 1.40 -4.05 7.45
N CYS A 142 2.65 -4.47 7.21
CA CYS A 142 3.00 -5.27 6.04
C CYS A 142 2.22 -6.59 6.00
N VAL A 143 2.15 -7.31 7.11
CA VAL A 143 1.43 -8.58 7.21
C VAL A 143 -0.06 -8.38 6.96
N GLN A 144 -0.67 -7.43 7.66
CA GLN A 144 -2.10 -7.12 7.48
C GLN A 144 -2.42 -6.73 6.05
N SER A 145 -1.56 -5.92 5.42
CA SER A 145 -1.75 -5.50 4.03
C SER A 145 -1.65 -6.68 3.07
N ALA A 146 -0.69 -7.59 3.29
CA ALA A 146 -0.54 -8.80 2.49
C ALA A 146 -1.75 -9.74 2.65
N GLU A 147 -2.23 -9.95 3.88
CA GLU A 147 -3.43 -10.74 4.17
C GLU A 147 -4.69 -10.16 3.51
N SER A 148 -4.85 -8.84 3.56
CA SER A 148 -5.93 -8.14 2.87
C SER A 148 -5.85 -8.28 1.35
N ILE A 149 -4.66 -8.16 0.75
CA ILE A 149 -4.46 -8.40 -0.69
C ILE A 149 -4.85 -9.84 -1.07
N ILE A 150 -4.39 -10.83 -0.30
CA ILE A 150 -4.70 -12.25 -0.53
C ILE A 150 -6.21 -12.47 -0.42
N SER A 151 -6.86 -11.90 0.60
CA SER A 151 -8.30 -12.01 0.80
C SER A 151 -9.10 -11.42 -0.37
N ILE A 152 -8.71 -10.22 -0.86
CA ILE A 152 -9.33 -9.59 -2.04
C ILE A 152 -9.19 -10.49 -3.27
N ILE A 153 -7.98 -10.96 -3.55
CA ILE A 153 -7.71 -11.81 -4.72
C ILE A 153 -8.50 -13.13 -4.61
N HIS A 154 -8.50 -13.75 -3.43
CA HIS A 154 -9.23 -14.99 -3.18
C HIS A 154 -10.73 -14.81 -3.41
N ALA A 155 -11.34 -13.78 -2.82
CA ALA A 155 -12.76 -13.47 -2.98
C ALA A 155 -13.15 -13.30 -4.45
N ILE A 156 -12.36 -12.56 -5.23
CA ILE A 156 -12.68 -12.34 -6.65
C ILE A 156 -12.44 -13.61 -7.49
N SER A 157 -11.39 -14.38 -7.18
CA SER A 157 -11.05 -15.61 -7.92
C SER A 157 -12.09 -16.72 -7.74
N THR A 158 -12.71 -16.80 -6.56
CA THR A 158 -13.71 -17.82 -6.21
C THR A 158 -15.13 -17.41 -6.57
N ALA A 159 -15.36 -16.15 -6.94
CA ALA A 159 -16.65 -15.65 -7.38
C ALA A 159 -17.09 -16.23 -8.75
N GLU A 160 -18.37 -16.02 -9.07
CA GLU A 160 -18.98 -16.38 -10.36
C GLU A 160 -18.26 -15.75 -11.55
N SER A 161 -18.41 -16.36 -12.73
CA SER A 161 -17.61 -16.04 -13.92
C SER A 161 -17.63 -14.56 -14.35
N GLU A 162 -18.75 -13.86 -14.19
CA GLU A 162 -18.86 -12.42 -14.49
C GLU A 162 -18.07 -11.55 -13.51
N LYS A 163 -18.05 -11.91 -12.22
CA LYS A 163 -17.32 -11.19 -11.17
C LYS A 163 -15.80 -11.39 -11.28
N ARG A 164 -15.34 -12.52 -11.85
CA ARG A 164 -13.91 -12.73 -12.16
C ARG A 164 -13.38 -11.70 -13.15
N GLN A 165 -14.24 -11.11 -13.99
CA GLN A 165 -13.84 -10.05 -14.92
C GLN A 165 -13.51 -8.71 -14.22
N LEU A 166 -13.87 -8.54 -12.95
CA LEU A 166 -13.50 -7.37 -12.15
C LEU A 166 -11.98 -7.28 -11.94
N LEU A 167 -11.29 -8.42 -11.91
CA LEU A 167 -9.83 -8.45 -11.94
C LEU A 167 -9.31 -8.08 -13.34
N GLY A 168 -9.89 -8.60 -14.43
CA GLY A 168 -9.36 -8.37 -15.78
C GLY A 168 -7.86 -8.71 -15.85
N ALA A 169 -7.04 -7.86 -16.49
CA ALA A 169 -5.57 -7.91 -16.38
C ALA A 169 -5.07 -7.15 -15.12
N TRP A 170 -5.59 -7.49 -13.94
CA TRP A 170 -5.28 -6.84 -12.66
C TRP A 170 -3.78 -6.80 -12.37
N TRP A 171 -3.07 -7.90 -12.67
CA TRP A 171 -1.63 -7.98 -12.56
C TRP A 171 -0.95 -6.89 -13.41
N PHE A 172 -1.43 -6.66 -14.64
CA PHE A 172 -0.91 -5.60 -15.49
C PHE A 172 -1.24 -4.21 -14.93
N SER A 173 -2.47 -4.00 -14.43
CA SER A 173 -2.89 -2.71 -13.84
C SER A 173 -2.18 -2.40 -12.52
N LEU A 174 -1.71 -3.40 -11.80
CA LEU A 174 -0.96 -3.23 -10.54
C LEU A 174 0.52 -2.94 -10.76
N TYR A 175 1.13 -3.55 -11.77
CA TYR A 175 2.57 -3.42 -12.02
C TYR A 175 2.92 -2.38 -13.08
N TYR A 176 2.02 -2.06 -14.01
CA TYR A 176 2.33 -1.25 -15.21
C TYR A 176 1.27 -0.20 -15.58
N GLY A 177 0.18 -0.11 -14.80
CA GLY A 177 -0.90 0.85 -15.05
C GLY A 177 -0.87 2.04 -14.11
#